data_AF-A0A3A0FR00-F1
#
_entry.id   AF-A0A3A0FR00-F1
#
_cell.length_a   1.000
_cell.length_b   1.000
_cell.length_c   1.000
_cell.angle_alpha   90.00
_cell.angle_beta   90.00
_cell.angle_gamma   90.00
#
_symmetry.space_group_name_H-M   'P 1'
#
loop_
_entity.id
_entity.type
_entity.pdbx_description
1 polymer ?
#
loop_
_entity_poly.entity_id
_entity_poly.type
_entity_poly.pdbx_seq_one_letter_code
_entity_poly.pdbx_strand_id
1 'polypeptide(L)'
;MRDPKHDPHFEANRAWWDGVVPIHEASRGYDRAGFLRGEKPLCPVERAELGPHDARHAGRRSQRHLLVVRDPYFEHAEPRVSETDTTYVDGPKFERRRNCEWNHGVGEIVTALIDAGLALEFVHEHREVAWQALPSMVPVGPGTVGADGRYQSNRMWRLPDAQRDLVPLMWSILARRADDPTANAR
;
A
#
# COMPACT_ATOMS: atom_id res chain seq x y z
N MET A 1 -16.00 -13.70 -10.37
CA MET A 1 -17.33 -13.06 -10.56
C MET A 1 -17.86 -12.65 -9.18
N ARG A 2 -18.59 -11.53 -9.05
CA ARG A 2 -19.14 -11.08 -7.76
C ARG A 2 -20.23 -12.05 -7.30
N ASP A 3 -20.02 -12.70 -6.16
CA ASP A 3 -21.01 -13.57 -5.51
C ASP A 3 -22.02 -12.70 -4.74
N PRO A 4 -23.33 -12.79 -5.03
CA PRO A 4 -24.36 -11.98 -4.35
C PRO A 4 -24.38 -12.13 -2.82
N LYS A 5 -23.87 -13.24 -2.26
CA LYS A 5 -23.81 -13.40 -0.79
C LYS A 5 -22.94 -12.34 -0.11
N HIS A 6 -21.99 -11.76 -0.83
CA HIS A 6 -21.11 -10.70 -0.33
C HIS A 6 -21.63 -9.29 -0.58
N ASP A 7 -22.79 -9.11 -1.22
CA ASP A 7 -23.39 -7.79 -1.47
C ASP A 7 -23.51 -6.94 -0.18
N PRO A 8 -23.98 -7.45 0.97
CA PRO A 8 -24.03 -6.67 2.22
C PRO A 8 -22.66 -6.19 2.73
N HIS A 9 -21.56 -6.81 2.30
CA HIS A 9 -20.21 -6.39 2.63
C HIS A 9 -19.69 -5.32 1.67
N PHE A 10 -19.98 -5.43 0.37
CA PHE A 10 -19.70 -4.36 -0.59
C PHE A 10 -20.52 -3.09 -0.30
N GLU A 11 -21.79 -3.23 0.10
CA GLU A 11 -22.63 -2.10 0.54
C GLU A 11 -22.09 -1.44 1.83
N ALA A 12 -21.62 -2.24 2.80
CA ALA A 12 -20.97 -1.72 4.00
C ALA A 12 -19.68 -0.96 3.68
N ASN A 13 -18.83 -1.51 2.80
CA ASN A 13 -17.61 -0.87 2.34
C ASN A 13 -17.88 0.44 1.61
N ARG A 14 -18.91 0.51 0.73
CA ARG A 14 -19.27 1.77 0.08
C ARG A 14 -19.67 2.82 1.11
N ALA A 15 -20.56 2.46 2.06
CA ALA A 15 -20.96 3.38 3.12
C ALA A 15 -19.80 3.83 4.02
N TRP A 16 -18.80 2.97 4.26
CA TRP A 16 -17.55 3.33 4.94
C TRP A 16 -16.76 4.37 4.14
N TRP A 17 -16.49 4.10 2.86
CA TRP A 17 -15.79 5.03 1.97
C TRP A 17 -16.53 6.36 1.78
N ASP A 18 -17.86 6.35 1.64
CA ASP A 18 -18.70 7.55 1.54
C ASP A 18 -18.50 8.48 2.76
N GLY A 19 -18.27 7.93 3.95
CA GLY A 19 -17.98 8.70 5.17
C GLY A 19 -16.51 9.08 5.35
N VAL A 20 -15.57 8.31 4.78
CA VAL A 20 -14.12 8.47 4.98
C VAL A 20 -13.47 9.34 3.90
N VAL A 21 -13.97 9.32 2.65
CA VAL A 21 -13.44 10.13 1.54
C VAL A 21 -13.39 11.63 1.88
N PRO A 22 -14.44 12.28 2.44
CA PRO A 22 -14.39 13.70 2.79
C PRO A 22 -13.32 14.04 3.85
N ILE A 23 -13.04 13.09 4.76
CA ILE A 23 -12.00 13.24 5.78
C ILE A 23 -10.62 13.18 5.13
N HIS A 24 -10.39 12.21 4.24
CA HIS A 24 -9.13 12.09 3.49
C HIS A 24 -8.93 13.32 2.60
N GLU A 25 -9.97 13.76 1.89
CA GLU A 25 -9.99 14.92 1.00
C GLU A 25 -9.58 16.23 1.71
N ALA A 26 -10.06 16.44 2.94
CA ALA A 26 -9.74 17.60 3.76
C ALA A 26 -8.44 17.43 4.57
N SER A 27 -7.92 16.21 4.70
CA SER A 27 -6.71 15.95 5.47
C SER A 27 -5.47 16.51 4.80
N ARG A 28 -4.50 16.95 5.61
CA ARG A 28 -3.18 17.37 5.10
C ARG A 28 -2.44 16.23 4.39
N GLY A 29 -2.80 14.97 4.66
CA GLY A 29 -2.24 13.76 4.04
C GLY A 29 -2.63 13.54 2.57
N TYR A 30 -3.56 14.32 2.02
CA TYR A 30 -3.90 14.31 0.60
C TYR A 30 -3.76 15.70 -0.04
N ASP A 31 -2.52 16.15 -0.23
CA ASP A 31 -2.21 17.38 -0.95
C ASP A 31 -2.49 17.20 -2.44
N ARG A 32 -3.75 17.42 -2.82
CA ARG A 32 -4.21 17.44 -4.21
C ARG A 32 -3.60 18.62 -4.97
N ALA A 33 -3.32 19.73 -4.30
CA ALA A 33 -2.79 20.93 -4.94
C ALA A 33 -1.32 20.71 -5.37
N GLY A 34 -0.48 20.16 -4.50
CA GLY A 34 0.88 19.75 -4.84
C GLY A 34 0.91 18.62 -5.87
N PHE A 35 0.03 17.61 -5.77
CA PHE A 35 -0.08 16.57 -6.79
C PHE A 35 -0.34 17.12 -8.20
N LEU A 36 -1.31 18.04 -8.33
CA LEU A 36 -1.63 18.69 -9.62
C LEU A 36 -0.52 19.63 -10.13
N ARG A 37 0.44 20.03 -9.28
CA ARG A 37 1.66 20.74 -9.66
C ARG A 37 2.86 19.82 -9.92
N GLY A 38 2.70 18.49 -9.80
CA GLY A 38 3.78 17.51 -9.94
C GLY A 38 4.68 17.34 -8.71
N GLU A 39 4.29 17.89 -7.56
CA GLU A 39 5.13 17.99 -6.35
C GLU A 39 5.08 16.75 -5.43
N LYS A 40 4.34 15.70 -5.81
CA LYS A 40 4.38 14.40 -5.11
C LYS A 40 5.43 13.48 -5.73
N PRO A 41 6.60 13.29 -5.10
CA PRO A 41 7.52 12.24 -5.54
C PRO A 41 6.97 10.87 -5.17
N LEU A 42 7.12 9.93 -6.10
CA LEU A 42 7.00 8.48 -5.86
C LEU A 42 8.07 8.02 -4.87
N CYS A 43 7.81 7.00 -4.05
CA CYS A 43 8.82 6.45 -3.16
C CYS A 43 9.94 5.72 -3.94
N PRO A 44 11.11 5.44 -3.33
CA PRO A 44 12.21 4.73 -3.99
C PRO A 44 11.86 3.40 -4.67
N VAL A 45 10.94 2.59 -4.12
CA VAL A 45 10.51 1.34 -4.77
C VAL A 45 9.65 1.64 -6.01
N GLU A 46 8.63 2.49 -5.87
CA GLU A 46 7.80 2.90 -7.02
C GLU A 46 8.64 3.49 -8.17
N ARG A 47 9.67 4.30 -7.87
CA ARG A 47 10.62 4.78 -8.90
C ARG A 47 11.50 3.69 -9.50
N ALA A 48 11.90 2.68 -8.72
CA ALA A 48 12.72 1.58 -9.24
C ALA A 48 11.95 0.75 -10.27
N GLU A 49 10.65 0.53 -10.05
CA GLU A 49 9.78 -0.24 -10.94
C GLU A 49 9.21 0.60 -12.11
N LEU A 50 9.02 1.93 -11.94
CA LEU A 50 8.40 2.81 -12.94
C LEU A 50 9.38 3.65 -13.78
N GLY A 51 10.59 3.96 -13.27
CA GLY A 51 11.58 4.78 -13.97
C GLY A 51 11.89 6.15 -13.32
N PRO A 52 12.78 6.95 -13.97
CA PRO A 52 13.49 8.04 -13.30
C PRO A 52 12.70 9.36 -13.11
N HIS A 53 12.52 9.75 -11.84
CA HIS A 53 11.96 11.04 -11.37
C HIS A 53 12.61 11.47 -10.02
N ASP A 54 12.48 12.73 -9.58
CA ASP A 54 13.41 13.39 -8.60
C ASP A 54 12.92 13.62 -7.12
N ALA A 55 13.81 14.18 -6.26
CA ALA A 55 13.61 14.85 -4.91
C ALA A 55 13.90 14.10 -3.55
N ARG A 56 14.17 14.87 -2.45
CA ARG A 56 15.07 14.49 -1.29
C ARG A 56 14.71 14.99 0.17
N HIS A 57 15.18 14.28 1.22
CA HIS A 57 15.44 14.62 2.69
C HIS A 57 14.28 14.97 3.68
N ALA A 58 14.22 14.61 4.99
CA ALA A 58 14.92 13.62 5.88
C ALA A 58 14.17 13.39 7.25
N GLY A 59 14.09 12.17 7.86
CA GLY A 59 13.18 11.84 9.04
C GLY A 59 13.47 10.58 9.93
N ARG A 60 12.66 10.31 10.98
CA ARG A 60 12.91 9.47 12.23
C ARG A 60 11.61 9.38 13.11
N ARG A 61 11.23 8.48 14.06
CA ARG A 61 11.39 7.07 14.62
C ARG A 61 10.24 6.86 15.70
N SER A 62 9.98 5.87 16.61
CA SER A 62 10.45 4.56 17.23
C SER A 62 9.27 4.00 18.11
N GLN A 63 9.21 2.97 19.01
CA GLN A 63 10.08 1.92 19.64
C GLN A 63 9.26 0.60 19.99
N ARG A 64 9.90 -0.53 20.39
CA ARG A 64 9.53 -1.98 20.13
C ARG A 64 8.32 -2.69 20.83
N HIS A 65 7.76 -3.71 20.14
CA HIS A 65 7.00 -4.88 20.63
C HIS A 65 7.49 -6.19 19.92
N LEU A 66 7.02 -7.38 20.31
CA LEU A 66 7.25 -8.66 19.58
C LEU A 66 6.40 -8.78 18.31
N LEU A 67 6.91 -9.50 17.30
CA LEU A 67 6.17 -9.87 16.09
C LEU A 67 5.60 -11.29 16.23
N VAL A 68 4.31 -11.46 15.94
CA VAL A 68 3.59 -12.74 16.01
C VAL A 68 2.68 -12.83 14.79
N VAL A 69 2.61 -13.99 14.13
CA VAL A 69 1.62 -14.26 13.09
C VAL A 69 0.25 -14.41 13.76
N ARG A 70 -0.55 -13.35 13.71
CA ARG A 70 -1.92 -13.32 14.25
C ARG A 70 -2.94 -13.91 13.28
N ASP A 71 -2.67 -13.79 11.99
CA ASP A 71 -3.66 -13.87 10.93
C ASP A 71 -3.25 -14.86 9.84
N PRO A 72 -4.21 -15.59 9.24
CA PRO A 72 -3.94 -16.59 8.20
C PRO A 72 -3.46 -15.93 6.90
N TYR A 73 -2.60 -16.66 6.18
CA TYR A 73 -2.07 -16.23 4.88
C TYR A 73 -3.02 -16.55 3.72
N PHE A 74 -3.50 -17.80 3.65
CA PHE A 74 -4.39 -18.29 2.58
C PHE A 74 -5.77 -17.65 2.64
N GLU A 75 -6.34 -17.39 1.46
CA GLU A 75 -7.64 -16.74 1.26
C GLU A 75 -8.79 -17.44 1.98
N HIS A 76 -9.73 -16.62 2.50
CA HIS A 76 -10.99 -17.06 3.08
C HIS A 76 -12.16 -16.48 2.28
N ALA A 77 -13.18 -17.31 2.02
CA ALA A 77 -14.38 -16.86 1.31
C ALA A 77 -15.14 -15.77 2.08
N GLU A 78 -15.19 -15.88 3.41
CA GLU A 78 -15.81 -14.87 4.27
C GLU A 78 -14.80 -13.76 4.62
N PRO A 79 -15.18 -12.48 4.48
CA PRO A 79 -14.28 -11.36 4.74
C PRO A 79 -13.94 -11.21 6.22
N ARG A 80 -12.72 -10.72 6.45
CA ARG A 80 -12.33 -10.07 7.69
C ARG A 80 -13.16 -8.82 7.89
N VAL A 81 -13.97 -8.78 8.95
CA VAL A 81 -14.72 -7.59 9.35
C VAL A 81 -13.95 -6.83 10.43
N SER A 82 -13.83 -5.52 10.26
CA SER A 82 -13.30 -4.59 11.25
C SER A 82 -14.30 -3.46 11.52
N GLU A 83 -14.26 -2.90 12.73
CA GLU A 83 -15.01 -1.70 13.08
C GLU A 83 -14.09 -0.65 13.67
N THR A 84 -14.06 0.53 13.04
CA THR A 84 -13.28 1.69 13.48
C THR A 84 -14.07 2.96 13.22
N ASP A 85 -13.99 3.94 14.13
CA ASP A 85 -14.50 5.30 13.89
C ASP A 85 -13.38 6.30 13.55
N THR A 86 -12.18 5.79 13.25
CA THR A 86 -10.99 6.56 12.84
C THR A 86 -10.29 5.90 11.65
N THR A 87 -9.43 6.68 10.98
CA THR A 87 -8.62 6.27 9.82
C THR A 87 -7.14 6.63 10.06
N TYR A 88 -6.24 6.31 9.13
CA TYR A 88 -4.81 6.58 9.22
C TYR A 88 -4.40 8.05 8.96
N VAL A 89 -5.36 8.96 8.80
CA VAL A 89 -5.14 10.41 8.76
C VAL A 89 -5.80 11.11 9.95
N ASP A 90 -5.19 12.19 10.44
CA ASP A 90 -5.79 13.09 11.43
C ASP A 90 -7.17 13.58 10.95
N GLY A 91 -8.23 13.36 11.73
CA GLY A 91 -9.58 13.75 11.34
C GLY A 91 -10.64 13.57 12.43
N PRO A 92 -11.89 14.00 12.17
CA PRO A 92 -13.03 13.71 13.05
C PRO A 92 -13.39 12.22 13.01
N LYS A 93 -14.15 11.76 14.03
CA LYS A 93 -14.73 10.41 14.02
C LYS A 93 -15.89 10.30 13.03
N PHE A 94 -16.07 9.12 12.44
CA PHE A 94 -17.17 8.84 11.50
C PHE A 94 -18.13 7.73 11.99
N GLU A 95 -19.36 7.74 11.46
CA GLU A 95 -20.45 6.85 11.91
C GLU A 95 -20.47 5.49 11.20
N ARG A 96 -20.03 5.44 9.94
CA ARG A 96 -20.03 4.22 9.11
C ARG A 96 -18.78 3.39 9.39
N ARG A 97 -18.78 2.68 10.52
CA ARG A 97 -17.58 2.07 11.12
C ARG A 97 -17.10 0.77 10.50
N ARG A 98 -18.00 0.01 9.87
CA ARG A 98 -17.76 -1.38 9.43
C ARG A 98 -17.05 -1.43 8.08
N ASN A 99 -15.85 -2.00 8.06
CA ASN A 99 -15.04 -2.27 6.87
C ASN A 99 -14.82 -3.79 6.72
N CYS A 100 -14.89 -4.31 5.49
CA CYS A 100 -14.80 -5.72 5.15
C CYS A 100 -13.66 -5.95 4.14
N GLU A 101 -12.70 -6.79 4.51
CA GLU A 101 -11.49 -7.04 3.73
C GLU A 101 -11.37 -8.53 3.42
N TRP A 102 -10.95 -8.87 2.21
CA TRP A 102 -10.56 -10.22 1.81
C TRP A 102 -9.05 -10.27 1.69
N ASN A 103 -8.40 -11.28 2.26
CA ASN A 103 -7.00 -11.57 1.99
C ASN A 103 -6.90 -12.40 0.72
N HIS A 104 -5.99 -12.02 -0.16
CA HIS A 104 -5.70 -12.72 -1.41
C HIS A 104 -4.24 -13.18 -1.41
N GLY A 105 -4.00 -14.46 -1.67
CA GLY A 105 -2.64 -15.00 -1.75
C GLY A 105 -1.88 -14.43 -2.96
N VAL A 106 -0.54 -14.33 -2.87
CA VAL A 106 0.29 -13.91 -4.03
C VAL A 106 0.05 -14.83 -5.24
N GLY A 107 -0.14 -16.13 -4.99
CA GLY A 107 -0.49 -17.11 -6.03
C GLY A 107 -1.88 -16.88 -6.65
N GLU A 108 -2.88 -16.47 -5.87
CA GLU A 108 -4.22 -16.12 -6.38
C GLU A 108 -4.12 -14.91 -7.32
N ILE A 109 -3.44 -13.84 -6.90
CA ILE A 109 -3.29 -12.61 -7.68
C ILE A 109 -2.49 -12.86 -8.96
N VAL A 110 -1.37 -13.60 -8.88
CA VAL A 110 -0.58 -14.03 -10.05
C VAL A 110 -1.42 -14.83 -11.03
N THR A 111 -2.22 -15.78 -10.55
CA THR A 111 -3.08 -16.63 -11.40
C THR A 111 -4.21 -15.81 -12.03
N ALA A 112 -4.87 -14.93 -11.27
CA ALA A 112 -5.96 -14.09 -11.76
C ALA A 112 -5.51 -13.10 -12.87
N LEU A 113 -4.26 -12.63 -12.84
CA LEU A 113 -3.68 -11.81 -13.92
C LEU A 113 -3.41 -12.64 -15.18
N ILE A 114 -2.92 -13.88 -15.03
CA ILE A 114 -2.68 -14.81 -16.15
C ILE A 114 -4.01 -15.23 -16.79
N ASP A 115 -5.02 -15.59 -15.99
CA ASP A 115 -6.37 -15.96 -16.46
C ASP A 115 -7.09 -14.78 -17.13
N ALA A 116 -6.74 -13.54 -16.78
CA ALA A 116 -7.20 -12.33 -17.46
C ALA A 116 -6.47 -12.03 -18.80
N GLY A 117 -5.57 -12.92 -19.25
CA GLY A 117 -4.84 -12.77 -20.52
C GLY A 117 -3.67 -11.79 -20.45
N LEU A 118 -3.14 -11.51 -19.25
CA LEU A 118 -1.97 -10.64 -19.09
C LEU A 118 -0.68 -11.47 -19.04
N ALA A 119 0.31 -11.04 -19.81
CA ALA A 119 1.67 -11.57 -19.72
C ALA A 119 2.41 -10.84 -18.59
N LEU A 120 2.89 -11.58 -17.59
CA LEU A 120 3.72 -11.03 -16.52
C LEU A 120 5.14 -10.73 -17.06
N GLU A 121 5.64 -9.53 -16.78
CA GLU A 121 7.05 -9.17 -17.04
C GLU A 121 7.94 -9.51 -15.84
N PHE A 122 7.48 -9.24 -14.61
CA PHE A 122 8.18 -9.60 -13.38
C PHE A 122 7.27 -9.70 -12.17
N VAL A 123 7.78 -10.39 -11.14
CA VAL A 123 7.34 -10.26 -9.74
C VAL A 123 8.60 -10.04 -8.89
N HIS A 124 8.64 -8.95 -8.13
CA HIS A 124 9.78 -8.56 -7.29
C HIS A 124 9.39 -8.53 -5.81
N GLU A 125 10.27 -9.01 -4.93
CA GLU A 125 10.09 -8.95 -3.48
C GLU A 125 11.00 -7.91 -2.83
N HIS A 126 10.44 -7.03 -2.00
CA HIS A 126 11.15 -5.89 -1.43
C HIS A 126 11.46 -6.08 0.06
N ARG A 127 12.70 -5.72 0.43
CA ARG A 127 13.18 -5.62 1.81
C ARG A 127 12.82 -4.29 2.47
N GLU A 128 12.02 -3.47 1.80
CA GLU A 128 11.72 -2.08 2.16
C GLU A 128 10.24 -1.76 1.95
N VAL A 129 9.68 -0.88 2.77
CA VAL A 129 8.28 -0.42 2.73
C VAL A 129 8.19 1.09 2.99
N ALA A 130 7.20 1.78 2.41
CA ALA A 130 7.10 3.24 2.42
C ALA A 130 6.67 3.88 3.78
N TRP A 131 6.38 3.07 4.80
CA TRP A 131 5.97 3.54 6.14
C TRP A 131 6.63 2.73 7.26
N GLN A 132 6.70 3.28 8.48
CA GLN A 132 7.28 2.58 9.63
C GLN A 132 6.29 1.56 10.22
N ALA A 133 6.06 0.45 9.49
CA ALA A 133 5.11 -0.60 9.88
C ALA A 133 5.39 -1.22 11.27
N LEU A 134 6.67 -1.35 11.63
CA LEU A 134 7.12 -1.82 12.94
C LEU A 134 8.08 -0.81 13.59
N PRO A 135 7.91 -0.47 14.88
CA PRO A 135 8.74 0.55 15.52
C PRO A 135 10.25 0.21 15.63
N SER A 136 10.61 -1.06 15.47
CA SER A 136 11.99 -1.55 15.38
C SER A 136 12.71 -1.17 14.07
N MET A 137 11.95 -0.93 12.99
CA MET A 137 12.48 -0.70 11.64
C MET A 137 13.48 0.45 11.59
N VAL A 138 14.45 0.33 10.69
CA VAL A 138 15.45 1.36 10.38
C VAL A 138 15.05 2.04 9.07
N PRO A 139 15.09 3.39 8.97
CA PRO A 139 14.77 4.06 7.73
C PRO A 139 15.93 3.92 6.73
N VAL A 140 15.60 3.82 5.45
CA VAL A 140 16.57 3.76 4.36
C VAL A 140 16.60 5.10 3.62
N GLY A 141 17.81 5.58 3.38
CA GLY A 141 18.07 6.74 2.53
C GLY A 141 17.55 8.10 3.03
N PRO A 142 17.76 9.15 2.20
CA PRO A 142 17.31 10.51 2.44
C PRO A 142 15.83 10.68 2.03
N GLY A 143 14.92 9.87 2.57
CA GLY A 143 13.48 10.06 2.34
C GLY A 143 12.96 11.43 2.80
N THR A 144 12.13 12.05 1.97
CA THR A 144 11.59 13.42 2.05
C THR A 144 10.84 13.72 3.34
N VAL A 145 10.83 15.00 3.72
CA VAL A 145 9.88 15.61 4.64
C VAL A 145 9.22 16.80 3.93
N GLY A 146 7.88 16.81 3.87
CA GLY A 146 7.12 17.93 3.32
C GLY A 146 7.33 19.20 4.16
N ALA A 147 7.12 20.38 3.56
CA ALA A 147 7.43 21.67 4.20
C ALA A 147 6.63 21.95 5.50
N ASP A 148 5.57 21.20 5.78
CA ASP A 148 4.78 21.27 7.02
C ASP A 148 5.21 20.26 8.11
N GLY A 149 6.23 19.44 7.82
CA GLY A 149 6.77 18.40 8.70
C GLY A 149 6.01 17.06 8.68
N ARG A 150 4.93 16.90 7.91
CA ARG A 150 3.99 15.77 8.07
C ARG A 150 4.09 14.67 7.00
N TYR A 151 4.52 15.00 5.79
CA TYR A 151 4.75 14.00 4.74
C TYR A 151 6.09 13.28 4.89
N GLN A 152 6.10 11.95 4.84
CA GLN A 152 7.31 11.14 4.72
C GLN A 152 7.43 10.43 3.35
N SER A 153 7.04 11.10 2.25
CA SER A 153 6.73 10.46 0.95
C SER A 153 7.82 9.55 0.34
N ASN A 154 9.10 9.84 0.54
CA ASN A 154 10.21 9.02 0.03
C ASN A 154 10.94 8.22 1.11
N ARG A 155 10.44 8.16 2.36
CA ARG A 155 11.15 7.45 3.45
C ARG A 155 10.78 5.98 3.49
N MET A 156 11.60 5.19 2.80
CA MET A 156 11.58 3.74 2.95
C MET A 156 12.03 3.32 4.35
N TRP A 157 11.53 2.17 4.80
CA TRP A 157 11.83 1.52 6.08
C TRP A 157 12.08 0.04 5.85
N ARG A 158 13.08 -0.51 6.54
CA ARG A 158 13.41 -1.94 6.52
C ARG A 158 13.56 -2.50 7.94
N LEU A 159 13.51 -3.82 8.08
CA LEU A 159 13.89 -4.47 9.34
C LEU A 159 15.38 -4.22 9.65
N PRO A 160 15.81 -4.27 10.94
CA PRO A 160 17.23 -4.22 11.31
C PRO A 160 18.06 -5.23 10.51
N ASP A 161 19.36 -4.97 10.27
CA ASP A 161 20.15 -5.80 9.33
C ASP A 161 20.20 -7.30 9.66
N ALA A 162 20.16 -7.68 10.94
CA ALA A 162 20.08 -9.08 11.38
C ALA A 162 18.70 -9.76 11.11
N GLN A 163 17.72 -9.01 10.58
CA GLN A 163 16.34 -9.44 10.33
C GLN A 163 15.85 -9.09 8.91
N ARG A 164 16.62 -8.31 8.13
CA ARG A 164 16.22 -7.75 6.82
C ARG A 164 15.93 -8.79 5.72
N ASP A 165 16.42 -10.02 5.91
CA ASP A 165 16.33 -11.13 4.96
C ASP A 165 15.36 -12.24 5.45
N LEU A 166 14.56 -11.98 6.50
CA LEU A 166 13.65 -12.97 7.09
C LEU A 166 12.24 -13.00 6.48
N VAL A 167 11.76 -11.88 5.92
CA VAL A 167 10.41 -11.74 5.36
C VAL A 167 10.38 -10.56 4.38
N PRO A 168 9.71 -10.66 3.22
CA PRO A 168 9.44 -9.51 2.36
C PRO A 168 8.49 -8.53 3.05
N LEU A 169 8.65 -7.23 2.75
CA LEU A 169 7.85 -6.14 3.33
C LEU A 169 6.84 -5.54 2.35
N MET A 170 7.16 -5.60 1.06
CA MET A 170 6.25 -5.36 -0.07
C MET A 170 6.64 -6.29 -1.21
N TRP A 171 5.82 -6.37 -2.24
CA TRP A 171 6.17 -6.95 -3.53
C TRP A 171 5.56 -6.10 -4.65
N SER A 172 6.14 -6.21 -5.84
CA SER A 172 5.72 -5.49 -7.04
C SER A 172 5.50 -6.47 -8.19
N ILE A 173 4.54 -6.18 -9.05
CA ILE A 173 4.21 -7.01 -10.22
C ILE A 173 3.95 -6.11 -11.42
N LEU A 174 4.59 -6.42 -12.54
CA LEU A 174 4.30 -5.79 -13.82
C LEU A 174 3.68 -6.82 -14.75
N ALA A 175 2.53 -6.47 -15.31
CA ALA A 175 1.79 -7.29 -16.24
C ALA A 175 1.31 -6.42 -17.40
N ARG A 176 1.45 -6.90 -18.63
CA ARG A 176 1.00 -6.24 -19.86
C ARG A 176 -0.04 -7.10 -20.57
N ARG A 177 -0.86 -6.49 -21.44
CA ARG A 177 -1.70 -7.24 -22.37
C ARG A 177 -0.81 -8.16 -23.22
N ALA A 178 -1.21 -9.42 -23.41
CA ALA A 178 -0.44 -10.35 -24.25
C ALA A 178 -0.25 -9.80 -25.67
N ASP A 179 -1.34 -9.26 -26.25
CA ASP A 179 -1.43 -8.70 -27.60
C ASP A 179 -0.93 -7.25 -27.72
N ASP A 180 0.14 -6.88 -27.01
CA ASP A 180 0.81 -5.59 -27.24
C ASP A 180 2.06 -5.77 -28.12
N PRO A 181 2.09 -5.23 -29.35
CA PRO A 181 3.19 -5.47 -30.28
C PRO A 181 4.50 -4.80 -29.86
N THR A 182 4.49 -3.93 -28.84
CA THR A 182 5.72 -3.37 -28.24
C THR A 182 6.50 -4.39 -27.40
N ALA A 183 5.89 -5.54 -27.09
CA ALA A 183 6.41 -6.58 -26.18
C ALA A 183 7.82 -7.12 -26.47
N ASN A 184 8.23 -7.20 -27.72
CA ASN A 184 9.47 -7.88 -28.14
C ASN A 184 10.62 -6.89 -28.43
N ALA A 185 10.60 -5.70 -27.80
CA ALA A 185 11.56 -4.62 -28.02
C ALA A 185 12.32 -4.23 -26.72
N ARG A 186 12.93 -5.23 -26.06
CA ARG A 186 13.93 -5.08 -24.99
C ARG A 186 15.01 -6.13 -25.14
#